data_AF-A0A1Y4U4L6-F1
#
_entry.id   AF-A0A1Y4U4L6-F1
#
_cell.length_a   1.000
_cell.length_b   1.000
_cell.length_c   1.000
_cell.angle_alpha   90.00
_cell.angle_beta   90.00
_cell.angle_gamma   90.00
#
_symmetry.space_group_name_H-M   'P 1'
#
loop_
_entity.id
_entity.type
_entity.pdbx_description
1 polymer ?
#
loop_
_entity_poly.entity_id
_entity_poly.type
_entity_poly.pdbx_seq_one_letter_code
_entity_poly.pdbx_strand_id
1 'polypeptide(L)'
;MITAETLPQCLYNLNDMGICTIDIDGVLKTGCITQADITTDVSLELTDDILTALNNNVGNYRRFKWQHYDGKGITFTKDIIGRGKEEIKFYNKRKELSATAQNRRFLDLLANREQVENYFSDKTRIEISLNTQSQIRNSLQIDNTYIPTFFAAGANPILAQFDRIFNNSTIDSSIDMDNYDTWAMSKILELYNGNLQLIEQDVRRLYKFRSGVNSRMAKFEQLKQMQQTPQRNIIQEVRKLLC
;
A
#
# COMPACT_ATOMS: atom_id res chain seq x y z
N MET A 1 -1.30 18.51 -8.47
CA MET A 1 -1.52 17.20 -9.12
C MET A 1 -2.01 17.49 -10.53
N ILE A 2 -1.57 16.73 -11.53
CA ILE A 2 -2.03 16.92 -12.91
C ILE A 2 -3.32 16.11 -13.09
N THR A 3 -4.40 16.78 -13.45
CA THR A 3 -5.70 16.21 -13.79
C THR A 3 -6.11 16.69 -15.18
N ALA A 4 -7.22 16.18 -15.70
CA ALA A 4 -7.81 16.69 -16.94
C ALA A 4 -8.05 18.21 -16.89
N GLU A 5 -8.40 18.73 -15.71
CA GLU A 5 -8.72 20.14 -15.47
C GLU A 5 -7.47 21.00 -15.30
N THR A 6 -6.41 20.48 -14.66
CA THR A 6 -5.21 21.27 -14.35
C THR A 6 -4.13 21.18 -15.41
N LEU A 7 -4.11 20.13 -16.25
CA LEU A 7 -3.13 19.98 -17.33
C LEU A 7 -3.11 21.19 -18.30
N PRO A 8 -4.26 21.71 -18.79
CA PRO A 8 -4.27 22.89 -19.65
C PRO A 8 -3.61 24.09 -18.98
N GLN A 9 -3.93 24.36 -17.71
CA GLN A 9 -3.33 25.47 -16.96
C GLN A 9 -1.81 25.31 -16.82
N CYS A 10 -1.31 24.09 -16.60
CA CYS A 10 0.13 23.84 -16.59
C CYS A 10 0.79 24.20 -17.93
N LEU A 11 0.16 23.89 -19.06
CA LEU A 11 0.68 24.22 -20.38
C LEU A 11 0.62 25.73 -20.66
N TYR A 12 -0.45 26.43 -20.25
CA TYR A 12 -0.53 27.89 -20.33
C TYR A 12 0.58 28.55 -19.52
N ASN A 13 0.79 28.10 -18.27
CA ASN A 13 1.87 28.63 -17.43
C ASN A 13 3.26 28.45 -18.07
N LEU A 14 3.50 27.35 -18.79
CA LEU A 14 4.77 27.15 -19.52
C LEU A 14 4.94 28.15 -20.67
N ASN A 15 3.87 28.44 -21.41
CA ASN A 15 3.90 29.48 -22.45
C ASN A 15 4.17 30.86 -21.82
N ASP A 16 3.55 31.16 -20.68
CA ASP A 16 3.69 32.46 -19.99
C ASP A 16 5.11 32.69 -19.44
N MET A 17 5.90 31.63 -19.23
CA MET A 17 7.32 31.76 -18.89
C MET A 17 8.16 32.36 -20.03
N GLY A 18 7.64 32.38 -21.27
CA GLY A 18 8.32 32.95 -22.43
C GLY A 18 9.52 32.14 -22.94
N ILE A 19 9.69 30.90 -22.47
CA ILE A 19 10.82 30.03 -22.84
C ILE A 19 10.54 29.30 -24.16
N CYS A 20 9.29 28.89 -24.38
CA CYS A 20 8.84 28.25 -25.63
C CYS A 20 7.35 28.51 -25.87
N THR A 21 6.90 28.26 -27.10
CA THR A 21 5.49 28.30 -27.47
C THR A 21 5.00 26.88 -27.75
N ILE A 22 4.01 26.44 -26.98
CA ILE A 22 3.37 25.14 -27.07
C ILE A 22 2.01 25.31 -27.75
N ASP A 23 1.74 24.49 -28.77
CA ASP A 23 0.39 24.30 -29.32
C ASP A 23 -0.45 23.47 -28.34
N ILE A 24 -1.13 24.17 -27.43
CA ILE A 24 -1.88 23.56 -26.32
C ILE A 24 -3.02 22.70 -26.85
N ASP A 25 -3.78 23.18 -27.85
CA ASP A 25 -4.90 22.44 -28.43
C ASP A 25 -4.41 21.18 -29.15
N GLY A 26 -3.32 21.28 -29.90
CA GLY A 26 -2.69 20.13 -30.55
C GLY A 26 -2.23 19.07 -29.54
N VAL A 27 -1.58 19.50 -28.44
CA VAL A 27 -1.15 18.61 -27.35
C VAL A 27 -2.35 17.95 -26.68
N LEU A 28 -3.37 18.70 -26.28
CA LEU A 28 -4.54 18.13 -25.61
C LEU A 28 -5.33 17.17 -26.50
N LYS A 29 -5.32 17.40 -27.83
CA LYS A 29 -6.05 16.57 -28.80
C LYS A 29 -5.30 15.30 -29.21
N THR A 30 -3.98 15.38 -29.39
CA THR A 30 -3.19 14.29 -30.02
C THR A 30 -2.00 13.83 -29.21
N GLY A 31 -1.66 14.53 -28.12
CA GLY A 31 -0.60 14.14 -27.20
C GLY A 31 -0.90 12.78 -26.56
N CYS A 32 0.16 11.99 -26.40
CA CYS A 32 0.07 10.67 -25.79
C CYS A 32 0.88 10.61 -24.50
N ILE A 33 0.34 9.92 -23.50
CA ILE A 33 1.03 9.62 -22.26
C ILE A 33 1.93 8.41 -22.50
N THR A 34 3.23 8.59 -22.32
CA THR A 34 4.24 7.53 -22.46
C THR A 34 4.54 6.86 -21.12
N GLN A 35 4.47 7.65 -20.04
CA GLN A 35 4.68 7.24 -18.66
C GLN A 35 3.75 8.05 -17.74
N ALA A 36 3.33 7.45 -16.62
CA ALA A 36 2.54 8.13 -15.61
C ALA A 36 2.74 7.53 -14.23
N ASP A 37 2.86 8.39 -13.23
CA ASP A 37 2.66 8.01 -11.83
C ASP A 37 1.20 8.27 -11.46
N ILE A 38 0.45 7.22 -11.19
CA ILE A 38 -0.94 7.32 -10.74
C ILE A 38 -0.93 7.40 -9.22
N THR A 39 -1.58 8.42 -8.68
CA THR A 39 -1.60 8.70 -7.24
C THR A 39 -3.02 8.82 -6.71
N THR A 40 -3.23 8.41 -5.47
CA THR A 40 -4.39 8.77 -4.66
C THR A 40 -3.93 9.17 -3.27
N ASP A 41 -4.63 10.13 -2.67
CA ASP A 41 -4.35 10.62 -1.32
C ASP A 41 -5.50 10.22 -0.39
N VAL A 42 -5.22 9.33 0.55
CA VAL A 42 -6.22 8.80 1.49
C VAL A 42 -6.00 9.39 2.88
N SER A 43 -7.09 9.67 3.61
CA SER A 43 -7.01 10.09 5.02
C SER A 43 -6.66 8.87 5.88
N LEU A 44 -5.37 8.67 6.05
CA LEU A 44 -4.73 7.54 6.73
C LEU A 44 -3.37 8.02 7.25
N GLU A 45 -3.12 7.87 8.54
CA GLU A 45 -1.79 8.04 9.11
C GLU A 45 -1.02 6.72 8.99
N LEU A 46 0.19 6.73 8.40
CA LEU A 46 1.05 5.54 8.34
C LEU A 46 1.74 5.31 9.69
N THR A 47 1.06 4.62 10.60
CA THR A 47 1.64 4.13 11.87
C THR A 47 2.52 2.89 11.64
N ASP A 48 3.36 2.57 12.62
CA ASP A 48 4.23 1.37 12.56
C ASP A 48 3.41 0.07 12.47
N ASP A 49 2.26 0.03 13.13
CA ASP A 49 1.26 -1.04 13.08
C ASP A 49 0.65 -1.20 11.68
N ILE A 50 0.38 -0.09 10.96
CA ILE A 50 -0.07 -0.17 9.56
C ILE A 50 1.07 -0.65 8.64
N LEU A 51 2.28 -0.13 8.82
CA LEU A 51 3.45 -0.55 8.04
C LEU A 51 3.75 -2.05 8.24
N THR A 52 3.65 -2.52 9.48
CA THR A 52 3.83 -3.92 9.86
C THR A 52 2.74 -4.80 9.26
N ALA A 53 1.48 -4.36 9.31
CA ALA A 53 0.37 -5.09 8.68
C ALA A 53 0.55 -5.21 7.17
N LEU A 54 0.91 -4.13 6.47
CA LEU A 54 1.21 -4.16 5.04
C LEU A 54 2.34 -5.15 4.73
N ASN A 55 3.41 -5.13 5.52
CA ASN A 55 4.54 -6.04 5.33
C ASN A 55 4.15 -7.52 5.53
N ASN A 56 3.42 -7.85 6.60
CA ASN A 56 3.07 -9.22 6.95
C ASN A 56 2.03 -9.87 6.02
N ASN A 57 1.24 -9.05 5.30
CA ASN A 57 0.15 -9.52 4.46
C ASN A 57 0.48 -9.53 2.96
N VAL A 58 1.77 -9.50 2.58
CA VAL A 58 2.18 -9.64 1.17
C VAL A 58 1.94 -11.09 0.71
N GLY A 59 0.92 -11.27 -0.13
CA GLY A 59 0.47 -12.61 -0.56
C GLY A 59 1.52 -13.41 -1.35
N ASN A 60 2.42 -12.74 -2.08
CA ASN A 60 3.54 -13.38 -2.77
C ASN A 60 4.88 -12.76 -2.38
N TYR A 61 5.24 -12.93 -1.10
CA TYR A 61 6.47 -12.41 -0.49
C TYR A 61 7.77 -12.82 -1.23
N ARG A 62 7.75 -13.92 -2.02
CA ARG A 62 8.91 -14.34 -2.83
C ARG A 62 9.10 -13.50 -4.08
N ARG A 63 8.04 -12.88 -4.60
CA ARG A 63 8.08 -12.07 -5.83
C ARG A 63 8.05 -10.57 -5.54
N PHE A 64 7.28 -10.15 -4.53
CA PHE A 64 7.25 -8.76 -4.10
C PHE A 64 8.26 -8.53 -2.98
N LYS A 65 9.29 -7.74 -3.28
CA LYS A 65 10.24 -7.23 -2.29
C LYS A 65 9.72 -5.91 -1.74
N TRP A 66 9.95 -5.64 -0.46
CA TRP A 66 9.60 -4.35 0.14
C TRP A 66 10.82 -3.61 0.66
N GLN A 67 10.71 -2.29 0.70
CA GLN A 67 11.72 -1.39 1.24
C GLN A 67 11.05 -0.23 1.98
N HIS A 68 11.48 0.03 3.21
CA HIS A 68 11.08 1.22 3.96
C HIS A 68 11.89 2.44 3.52
N TYR A 69 11.27 3.61 3.60
CA TYR A 69 11.96 4.89 3.52
C TYR A 69 11.91 5.55 4.89
N ASP A 70 13.05 5.78 5.54
CA ASP A 70 13.30 6.61 6.74
C ASP A 70 12.07 7.18 7.48
N GLY A 71 11.17 6.32 8.00
CA GLY A 71 9.93 6.73 8.71
C GLY A 71 8.91 7.54 7.88
N LYS A 72 9.01 7.49 6.55
CA LYS A 72 8.17 8.23 5.59
C LYS A 72 7.24 7.33 4.78
N GLY A 73 7.54 6.04 4.66
CA GLY A 73 6.72 5.14 3.87
C GLY A 73 7.31 3.76 3.64
N ILE A 74 6.62 2.98 2.81
CA ILE A 74 7.01 1.65 2.35
C ILE A 74 6.69 1.49 0.87
N THR A 75 7.57 0.78 0.16
CA THR A 75 7.36 0.44 -1.25
C THR A 75 7.41 -1.06 -1.44
N PHE A 76 6.51 -1.59 -2.26
CA PHE A 76 6.53 -2.97 -2.72
C PHE A 76 6.86 -3.00 -4.21
N THR A 77 7.83 -3.84 -4.57
CA THR A 77 8.38 -3.93 -5.92
C THR A 77 8.46 -5.36 -6.41
N LYS A 78 8.23 -5.55 -7.70
CA LYS A 78 8.43 -6.84 -8.37
C LYS A 78 8.97 -6.61 -9.77
N ASP A 79 10.11 -7.21 -10.05
CA ASP A 79 10.67 -7.21 -11.40
C ASP A 79 9.87 -8.19 -12.28
N ILE A 80 9.48 -7.73 -13.46
CA ILE A 80 8.86 -8.57 -14.49
C ILE A 80 9.88 -8.73 -15.61
N ILE A 81 10.39 -9.95 -15.75
CA ILE A 81 11.36 -10.31 -16.77
C ILE A 81 10.85 -9.86 -18.15
N GLY A 82 11.61 -8.96 -18.79
CA GLY A 82 11.31 -8.43 -20.13
C GLY A 82 10.10 -7.48 -20.22
N ARG A 83 9.46 -7.10 -19.10
CA ARG A 83 8.26 -6.23 -19.09
C ARG A 83 8.31 -5.09 -18.07
N GLY A 84 9.46 -4.86 -17.44
CA GLY A 84 9.71 -3.74 -16.54
C GLY A 84 9.47 -4.10 -15.07
N LYS A 85 8.95 -3.14 -14.30
CA LYS A 85 8.77 -3.23 -12.84
C LYS A 85 7.31 -2.95 -12.48
N GLU A 86 6.76 -3.75 -11.57
CA GLU A 86 5.53 -3.45 -10.83
C GLU A 86 5.92 -2.82 -9.50
N GLU A 87 5.27 -1.71 -9.14
CA GLU A 87 5.55 -0.97 -7.91
C GLU A 87 4.28 -0.34 -7.33
N ILE A 88 4.16 -0.38 -6.01
CA ILE A 88 3.23 0.47 -5.24
C ILE A 88 3.97 1.07 -4.04
N LYS A 89 3.76 2.36 -3.78
CA LYS A 89 4.36 3.11 -2.68
C LYS A 89 3.27 3.66 -1.78
N PHE A 90 3.49 3.59 -0.48
CA PHE A 90 2.66 4.23 0.55
C PHE A 90 3.57 5.19 1.31
N TYR A 91 3.26 6.49 1.30
CA TYR A 91 4.11 7.45 2.00
C TYR A 91 3.39 8.71 2.48
N ASN A 92 3.91 9.32 3.53
CA ASN A 92 3.46 10.60 4.03
C ASN A 92 4.01 11.72 3.12
N LYS A 93 3.14 12.26 2.24
CA LYS A 93 3.54 13.26 1.25
C LYS A 93 4.00 14.57 1.89
N ARG A 94 3.42 14.98 3.03
CA ARG A 94 3.84 16.17 3.76
C ARG A 94 5.29 16.07 4.26
N LYS A 95 5.65 14.93 4.86
CA LYS A 95 7.03 14.64 5.29
C LYS A 95 7.98 14.57 4.09
N GLU A 96 7.54 14.04 2.95
CA GLU A 96 8.34 13.99 1.72
C GLU A 96 8.59 15.40 1.13
N LEU A 97 7.57 16.26 1.07
CA LEU A 97 7.69 17.62 0.57
C LEU A 97 8.64 18.51 1.40
N SER A 98 8.86 18.17 2.67
CA SER A 98 9.79 18.87 3.56
C SER A 98 11.14 18.17 3.72
N ALA A 99 11.33 17.00 3.12
CA ALA A 99 12.48 16.12 3.37
C ALA A 99 13.80 16.67 2.80
N THR A 100 13.76 17.33 1.64
CA THR A 100 14.97 17.79 0.94
C THR A 100 15.04 19.32 0.91
N ALA A 101 16.24 19.88 0.77
CA ALA A 101 16.40 21.31 0.59
C ALA A 101 15.73 21.81 -0.71
N GLN A 102 15.73 20.99 -1.76
CA GLN A 102 15.10 21.32 -3.04
C GLN A 102 13.57 21.37 -2.92
N ASN A 103 12.95 20.38 -2.29
CA ASN A 103 11.49 20.37 -2.09
C ASN A 103 11.05 21.55 -1.23
N ARG A 104 11.81 21.89 -0.18
CA ARG A 104 11.54 23.09 0.64
C ARG A 104 11.62 24.38 -0.17
N ARG A 105 12.65 24.55 -1.00
CA ARG A 105 12.75 25.71 -1.89
C ARG A 105 11.56 25.80 -2.85
N PHE A 106 11.10 24.67 -3.40
CA PHE A 106 9.90 24.66 -4.23
C PHE A 106 8.67 25.11 -3.44
N LEU A 107 8.45 24.58 -2.23
CA LEU A 107 7.34 25.01 -1.37
C LEU A 107 7.40 26.49 -1.03
N ASP A 108 8.59 27.04 -0.79
CA ASP A 108 8.80 28.46 -0.48
C ASP A 108 8.40 29.39 -1.65
N LEU A 109 8.39 28.88 -2.89
CA LEU A 109 7.95 29.62 -4.08
C LEU A 109 6.42 29.63 -4.25
N LEU A 110 5.69 28.80 -3.52
CA LEU A 110 4.24 28.70 -3.65
C LEU A 110 3.56 29.78 -2.82
N ALA A 111 2.79 30.65 -3.49
CA ALA A 111 1.95 31.64 -2.80
C ALA A 111 0.92 30.98 -1.85
N ASN A 112 0.52 29.75 -2.14
CA ASN A 112 -0.44 28.95 -1.37
C ASN A 112 0.21 27.80 -0.59
N ARG A 113 1.48 27.95 -0.17
CA ARG A 113 2.23 26.93 0.58
C ARG A 113 1.43 26.28 1.71
N GLU A 114 0.83 27.09 2.59
CA GLU A 114 0.12 26.59 3.77
C GLU A 114 -1.06 25.70 3.38
N GLN A 115 -1.79 26.05 2.31
CA GLN A 115 -2.90 25.23 1.80
C GLN A 115 -2.40 23.87 1.29
N VAL A 116 -1.26 23.85 0.60
CA VAL A 116 -0.62 22.62 0.11
C VAL A 116 -0.17 21.74 1.27
N GLU A 117 0.51 22.30 2.27
CA GLU A 117 0.97 21.54 3.44
C GLU A 117 -0.22 21.00 4.27
N ASN A 118 -1.26 21.81 4.46
CA ASN A 118 -2.45 21.43 5.20
C ASN A 118 -3.24 20.32 4.51
N TYR A 119 -3.34 20.34 3.18
CA TYR A 119 -3.99 19.27 2.41
C TYR A 119 -3.38 17.89 2.68
N PHE A 120 -2.06 17.81 2.91
CA PHE A 120 -1.35 16.55 3.17
C PHE A 120 -1.17 16.22 4.66
N SER A 121 -1.76 17.00 5.57
CA SER A 121 -1.48 16.89 7.01
C SER A 121 -1.90 15.56 7.65
N ASP A 122 -3.02 15.00 7.19
CA ASP A 122 -3.62 13.75 7.66
C ASP A 122 -3.64 12.65 6.57
N LYS A 123 -2.88 12.86 5.48
CA LYS A 123 -2.96 12.01 4.30
C LYS A 123 -1.73 11.16 4.06
N THR A 124 -2.00 9.96 3.58
CA THR A 124 -1.03 9.08 2.97
C THR A 124 -1.25 9.06 1.47
N ARG A 125 -0.18 9.28 0.72
CA ARG A 125 -0.18 9.09 -0.72
C ARG A 125 0.10 7.63 -1.05
N ILE A 126 -0.73 7.09 -1.92
CA ILE A 126 -0.54 5.78 -2.52
C ILE A 126 -0.26 6.00 -4.01
N GLU A 127 0.84 5.45 -4.49
CA GLU A 127 1.38 5.73 -5.82
C GLU A 127 1.78 4.44 -6.53
N ILE A 128 1.47 4.34 -7.82
CA ILE A 128 2.00 3.32 -8.73
C ILE A 128 2.64 3.99 -9.94
N SER A 129 3.70 3.39 -10.48
CA SER A 129 4.39 3.90 -11.66
C SER A 129 4.11 3.03 -12.88
N LEU A 130 3.64 3.67 -13.96
CA LEU A 130 3.38 3.05 -15.26
C LEU A 130 4.41 3.60 -16.26
N ASN A 131 5.43 2.81 -16.56
CA ASN A 131 6.64 3.26 -17.28
C ASN A 131 6.60 3.02 -18.79
N THR A 132 5.52 2.42 -19.30
CA THR A 132 5.32 2.16 -20.72
C THR A 132 3.87 2.34 -21.12
N GLN A 133 3.62 2.70 -22.37
CA GLN A 133 2.26 2.77 -22.92
C GLN A 133 1.50 1.44 -22.80
N SER A 134 2.20 0.31 -22.89
CA SER A 134 1.60 -1.02 -22.69
C SER A 134 1.11 -1.19 -21.24
N GLN A 135 1.92 -0.79 -20.25
CA GLN A 135 1.50 -0.80 -18.85
C GLN A 135 0.31 0.13 -18.61
N ILE A 136 0.30 1.32 -19.22
CA ILE A 136 -0.81 2.28 -19.13
C ILE A 136 -2.10 1.64 -19.67
N ARG A 137 -2.09 1.14 -20.91
CA ARG A 137 -3.26 0.51 -21.53
C ARG A 137 -3.81 -0.66 -20.72
N ASN A 138 -2.92 -1.55 -20.27
CA ASN A 138 -3.32 -2.73 -19.50
C ASN A 138 -3.88 -2.36 -18.12
N SER A 139 -3.29 -1.37 -17.45
CA SER A 139 -3.70 -0.98 -16.09
C SER A 139 -4.98 -0.15 -16.09
N LEU A 140 -5.15 0.71 -17.10
CA LEU A 140 -6.32 1.58 -17.25
C LEU A 140 -7.44 0.97 -18.10
N GLN A 141 -7.20 -0.18 -18.72
CA GLN A 141 -8.15 -0.87 -19.61
C GLN A 141 -8.60 0.01 -20.79
N ILE A 142 -7.63 0.64 -21.46
CA ILE A 142 -7.85 1.55 -22.58
C ILE A 142 -7.07 1.12 -23.83
N ASP A 143 -7.61 1.43 -25.00
CA ASP A 143 -7.03 0.99 -26.29
C ASP A 143 -5.83 1.84 -26.74
N ASN A 144 -5.73 3.08 -26.27
CA ASN A 144 -4.68 4.03 -26.63
C ASN A 144 -4.32 4.91 -25.42
N THR A 145 -3.20 5.62 -25.48
CA THR A 145 -2.73 6.49 -24.39
C THR A 145 -2.86 7.97 -24.71
N TYR A 146 -3.71 8.36 -25.67
CA TYR A 146 -3.97 9.78 -25.93
C TYR A 146 -4.60 10.43 -24.70
N ILE A 147 -4.23 11.69 -24.46
CA ILE A 147 -4.66 12.49 -23.29
C ILE A 147 -6.17 12.35 -23.00
N PRO A 148 -7.09 12.50 -23.98
CA PRO A 148 -8.52 12.38 -23.72
C PRO A 148 -8.92 10.98 -23.24
N THR A 149 -8.34 9.92 -23.81
CA THR A 149 -8.65 8.54 -23.42
C THR A 149 -8.03 8.21 -22.06
N PHE A 150 -6.82 8.67 -21.79
CA PHE A 150 -6.12 8.47 -20.52
C PHE A 150 -6.90 9.08 -19.35
N PHE A 151 -7.32 10.34 -19.46
CA PHE A 151 -8.05 11.01 -18.39
C PHE A 151 -9.52 10.57 -18.26
N ALA A 152 -10.11 10.00 -19.32
CA ALA A 152 -11.45 9.43 -19.27
C ALA A 152 -11.49 7.99 -18.72
N ALA A 153 -10.34 7.38 -18.44
CA ALA A 153 -10.28 6.01 -17.95
C ALA A 153 -10.97 5.87 -16.58
N GLY A 154 -11.95 4.96 -16.49
CA GLY A 154 -12.68 4.68 -15.24
C GLY A 154 -12.05 3.57 -14.38
N ALA A 155 -10.99 2.92 -14.86
CA ALA A 155 -10.33 1.86 -14.11
C ALA A 155 -9.56 2.42 -12.89
N ASN A 156 -9.52 1.65 -11.81
CA ASN A 156 -8.76 1.97 -10.60
C ASN A 156 -7.49 1.09 -10.51
N PRO A 157 -6.38 1.51 -11.15
CA PRO A 157 -5.18 0.70 -11.23
C PRO A 157 -4.47 0.57 -9.88
N ILE A 158 -4.65 1.54 -8.96
CA ILE A 158 -4.08 1.49 -7.60
C ILE A 158 -4.76 0.38 -6.81
N LEU A 159 -6.10 0.33 -6.76
CA LEU A 159 -6.84 -0.75 -6.12
C LEU A 159 -6.50 -2.11 -6.74
N ALA A 160 -6.43 -2.19 -8.07
CA ALA A 160 -6.07 -3.42 -8.76
C ALA A 160 -4.64 -3.89 -8.43
N GLN A 161 -3.68 -2.97 -8.25
CA GLN A 161 -2.32 -3.29 -7.82
C GLN A 161 -2.27 -3.70 -6.35
N PHE A 162 -3.03 -3.02 -5.50
CA PHE A 162 -3.20 -3.35 -4.09
C PHE A 162 -3.70 -4.80 -3.93
N ASP A 163 -4.81 -5.13 -4.58
CA ASP A 163 -5.43 -6.47 -4.51
C ASP A 163 -4.50 -7.58 -5.02
N ARG A 164 -3.64 -7.28 -6.01
CA ARG A 164 -2.64 -8.21 -6.52
C ARG A 164 -1.50 -8.48 -5.54
N ILE A 165 -1.16 -7.52 -4.68
CA ILE A 165 -0.06 -7.64 -3.71
C ILE A 165 -0.56 -8.26 -2.41
N PHE A 166 -1.68 -7.76 -1.89
CA PHE A 166 -2.22 -8.11 -0.58
C PHE A 166 -3.42 -9.05 -0.72
N ASN A 167 -3.30 -10.11 -1.54
CA ASN A 167 -4.34 -11.11 -1.82
C ASN A 167 -5.30 -11.30 -0.63
N ASN A 168 -6.60 -11.49 -0.91
CA ASN A 168 -7.67 -11.80 0.05
C ASN A 168 -7.48 -13.12 0.84
N SER A 169 -6.28 -13.47 1.31
CA SER A 169 -6.15 -14.41 2.40
C SER A 169 -6.90 -13.79 3.57
N THR A 170 -8.14 -14.24 3.75
CA THR A 170 -8.98 -14.13 4.94
C THR A 170 -8.32 -14.67 6.21
N ILE A 171 -7.07 -15.11 6.10
CA ILE A 171 -6.19 -15.42 7.22
C ILE A 171 -5.67 -14.08 7.71
N ASP A 172 -6.51 -13.47 8.54
CA ASP A 172 -6.14 -12.46 9.50
C ASP A 172 -4.97 -13.03 10.32
N SER A 173 -3.73 -12.76 9.92
CA SER A 173 -2.55 -13.06 10.73
C SER A 173 -2.44 -12.00 11.83
N SER A 174 -3.55 -11.78 12.53
CA SER A 174 -3.78 -10.68 13.46
C SER A 174 -3.36 -11.07 14.88
N ILE A 175 -3.11 -12.35 15.14
CA ILE A 175 -2.23 -12.68 16.24
C ILE A 175 -0.82 -12.30 15.79
N ASP A 176 -0.27 -11.25 16.40
CA ASP A 176 1.17 -11.01 16.40
C ASP A 176 1.79 -12.27 17.01
N MET A 177 2.21 -13.16 16.12
CA MET A 177 2.81 -14.42 16.53
C MET A 177 4.29 -14.13 16.57
N ASP A 178 4.68 -13.40 17.60
CA ASP A 178 6.01 -12.83 17.84
C ASP A 178 7.14 -13.86 17.71
N ASN A 179 6.80 -15.16 17.77
CA ASN A 179 7.71 -16.27 17.61
C ASN A 179 7.01 -17.53 17.09
N TYR A 180 7.84 -18.48 16.66
CA TYR A 180 7.44 -19.80 16.19
C TYR A 180 6.57 -20.57 17.19
N ASP A 181 6.83 -20.42 18.49
CA ASP A 181 6.09 -21.12 19.55
C ASP A 181 4.62 -20.68 19.59
N THR A 182 4.37 -19.38 19.54
CA THR A 182 3.03 -18.80 19.46
C THR A 182 2.35 -19.21 18.14
N TRP A 183 3.10 -19.17 17.03
CA TRP A 183 2.61 -19.60 15.71
C TRP A 183 2.15 -21.05 15.67
N ALA A 184 3.01 -21.96 16.13
CA ALA A 184 2.72 -23.39 16.17
C ALA A 184 1.52 -23.70 17.08
N MET A 185 1.43 -23.04 18.25
CA MET A 185 0.31 -23.22 19.16
C MET A 185 -1.02 -22.74 18.56
N SER A 186 -1.03 -21.63 17.85
CA SER A 186 -2.24 -21.17 17.15
C SER A 186 -2.71 -22.19 16.09
N LYS A 187 -1.79 -22.78 15.32
CA LYS A 187 -2.14 -23.84 14.36
C LYS A 187 -2.67 -25.11 15.01
N ILE A 188 -2.19 -25.45 16.20
CA ILE A 188 -2.75 -26.53 17.01
C ILE A 188 -4.15 -26.16 17.50
N LEU A 189 -4.38 -24.93 17.97
CA LEU A 189 -5.73 -24.48 18.35
C LEU A 189 -6.72 -24.59 17.19
N GLU A 190 -6.33 -24.14 15.99
CA GLU A 190 -7.13 -24.26 14.76
C GLU A 190 -7.45 -25.73 14.45
N LEU A 191 -6.44 -26.62 14.44
CA LEU A 191 -6.61 -28.04 14.14
C LEU A 191 -7.61 -28.74 15.08
N TYR A 192 -7.63 -28.34 16.35
CA TYR A 192 -8.52 -28.92 17.37
C TYR A 192 -9.81 -28.10 17.57
N ASN A 193 -10.11 -27.14 16.69
CA ASN A 193 -11.28 -26.24 16.79
C ASN A 193 -11.40 -25.57 18.18
N GLY A 194 -10.25 -25.20 18.77
CA GLY A 194 -10.16 -24.57 20.09
C GLY A 194 -10.49 -25.49 21.28
N ASN A 195 -10.56 -26.82 21.09
CA ASN A 195 -10.83 -27.77 22.17
C ASN A 195 -9.57 -28.01 23.03
N LEU A 196 -9.43 -27.22 24.09
CA LEU A 196 -8.29 -27.28 25.02
C LEU A 196 -8.15 -28.64 25.72
N GLN A 197 -9.25 -29.35 25.96
CA GLN A 197 -9.21 -30.64 26.64
C GLN A 197 -8.56 -31.71 25.78
N LEU A 198 -8.88 -31.75 24.47
CA LEU A 198 -8.23 -32.66 23.53
C LEU A 198 -6.75 -32.32 23.36
N ILE A 199 -6.43 -31.03 23.27
CA ILE A 199 -5.03 -30.56 23.21
C ILE A 199 -4.26 -31.02 24.46
N GLU A 200 -4.81 -30.83 25.67
CA GLU A 200 -4.15 -31.26 26.91
C GLU A 200 -3.91 -32.78 26.93
N GLN A 201 -4.88 -33.59 26.48
CA GLN A 201 -4.75 -35.05 26.46
C GLN A 201 -3.56 -35.51 25.60
N ASP A 202 -3.34 -34.88 24.45
CA ASP A 202 -2.23 -35.22 23.56
C ASP A 202 -0.91 -34.59 24.01
N VAL A 203 -0.91 -33.33 24.43
CA VAL A 203 0.28 -32.63 24.94
C VAL A 203 0.82 -33.29 26.20
N ARG A 204 -0.04 -33.80 27.09
CA ARG A 204 0.39 -34.46 28.34
C ARG A 204 1.33 -35.64 28.09
N ARG A 205 1.19 -36.34 26.95
CA ARG A 205 2.05 -37.48 26.60
C ARG A 205 3.48 -37.05 26.24
N LEU A 206 3.69 -35.78 25.92
CA LEU A 206 4.97 -35.21 25.50
C LEU A 206 5.82 -34.68 26.67
N TYR A 207 5.27 -34.62 27.88
CA TYR A 207 5.95 -34.04 29.04
C TYR A 207 6.15 -35.08 30.15
N LYS A 208 7.37 -35.09 30.72
CA LYS A 208 7.71 -35.95 31.87
C LYS A 208 7.03 -35.49 33.17
N PHE A 209 6.74 -34.20 33.32
CA PHE A 209 6.21 -33.61 34.55
C PHE A 209 4.95 -32.77 34.28
N ARG A 210 4.01 -32.77 35.24
CA ARG A 210 2.75 -32.02 35.16
C ARG A 210 2.94 -30.51 35.08
N SER A 211 3.96 -29.96 35.73
CA SER A 211 4.24 -28.51 35.71
C SER A 211 4.51 -27.98 34.30
N GLY A 212 5.20 -28.75 33.46
CA GLY A 212 5.44 -28.39 32.06
C GLY A 212 4.17 -28.37 31.21
N VAL A 213 3.27 -29.33 31.43
CA VAL A 213 1.94 -29.37 30.78
C VAL A 213 1.14 -28.14 31.17
N ASN A 214 1.05 -27.85 32.47
CA ASN A 214 0.28 -26.70 32.97
C ASN A 214 0.79 -25.37 32.40
N SER A 215 2.12 -25.19 32.36
CA SER A 215 2.72 -23.98 31.78
C SER A 215 2.39 -23.84 30.29
N ARG A 216 2.38 -24.95 29.53
CA ARG A 216 2.02 -24.92 28.11
C ARG A 216 0.52 -24.68 27.91
N MET A 217 -0.35 -25.29 28.72
CA MET A 217 -1.80 -25.10 28.64
C MET A 217 -2.22 -23.66 28.98
N ALA A 218 -1.56 -23.02 29.95
CA ALA A 218 -1.78 -21.61 30.24
C ALA A 218 -1.52 -20.70 29.02
N LYS A 219 -0.51 -21.01 28.20
CA LYS A 219 -0.25 -20.29 26.94
C LYS A 219 -1.35 -20.53 25.91
N PHE A 220 -1.86 -21.76 25.79
CA PHE A 220 -2.99 -22.07 24.90
C PHE A 220 -4.28 -21.34 25.32
N GLU A 221 -4.56 -21.25 26.63
CA GLU A 221 -5.69 -20.49 27.16
C GLU A 221 -5.58 -19.01 26.84
N GLN A 222 -4.40 -18.41 27.07
CA GLN A 222 -4.14 -17.02 26.74
C GLN A 222 -4.31 -16.74 25.24
N LEU A 223 -3.77 -17.61 24.37
CA LEU A 223 -3.92 -17.47 22.91
C LEU A 223 -5.36 -17.62 22.46
N LYS A 224 -6.12 -18.54 23.06
CA LYS A 224 -7.55 -18.71 22.75
C LYS A 224 -8.36 -17.47 23.12
N GLN A 225 -8.06 -16.84 24.26
CA GLN A 225 -8.70 -15.57 24.65
C GLN A 225 -8.35 -14.43 23.67
N MET A 226 -7.08 -14.36 23.25
CA MET A 226 -6.64 -13.37 22.24
C MET A 226 -7.34 -13.57 20.89
N GLN A 227 -7.54 -14.82 20.45
CA GLN A 227 -8.27 -15.15 19.20
C GLN A 227 -9.76 -14.80 19.25
N GLN A 228 -10.37 -14.72 20.44
CA GLN A 228 -11.80 -14.38 20.60
C GLN A 228 -12.07 -12.88 20.56
N THR A 229 -11.02 -12.05 20.62
CA THR A 229 -11.15 -10.60 20.51
C THR A 229 -11.26 -10.23 19.02
N PRO A 230 -12.32 -9.51 18.58
CA PRO A 230 -12.43 -9.05 17.20
C PRO A 230 -11.22 -8.20 16.85
N GLN A 231 -10.41 -8.69 15.91
CA GLN A 231 -9.19 -8.02 15.51
C GLN A 231 -9.44 -7.10 14.32
N ARG A 232 -8.67 -6.01 14.29
CA ARG A 232 -8.72 -4.98 13.27
C ARG A 232 -8.05 -5.49 11.99
N ASN A 233 -8.80 -5.67 10.91
CA ASN A 233 -8.21 -6.02 9.62
C ASN A 233 -7.71 -4.76 8.89
N ILE A 234 -6.48 -4.36 9.20
CA ILE A 234 -5.85 -3.14 8.65
C ILE A 234 -5.80 -3.18 7.11
N ILE A 235 -5.54 -4.34 6.50
CA ILE A 235 -5.48 -4.47 5.03
C ILE A 235 -6.84 -4.14 4.41
N GLN A 236 -7.93 -4.66 4.96
CA GLN A 236 -9.28 -4.35 4.49
C GLN A 236 -9.67 -2.90 4.73
N GLU A 237 -9.20 -2.28 5.81
CA GLU A 237 -9.42 -0.86 6.04
C GLU A 237 -8.71 0.02 5.00
N VAL A 238 -7.42 -0.24 4.74
CA VAL A 238 -6.67 0.46 3.69
C VAL A 238 -7.31 0.22 2.33
N ARG A 239 -7.74 -1.02 2.04
CA ARG A 239 -8.44 -1.36 0.80
C ARG A 239 -9.74 -0.57 0.63
N LYS A 240 -10.53 -0.39 1.69
CA LYS A 240 -11.79 0.39 1.64
C LYS A 240 -11.55 1.86 1.30
N LEU A 241 -10.40 2.42 1.69
CA LEU A 241 -10.02 3.79 1.31
C LEU A 241 -9.64 3.92 -0.17
N LEU A 242 -9.44 2.80 -0.87
CA LEU A 242 -9.10 2.73 -2.29
C LEU A 242 -10.29 2.43 -3.20
N CYS A 243 -11.45 2.05 -2.65
CA CYS A 243 -12.68 1.78 -3.40
C CYS A 243 -13.39 3.08 -3.80
#